data_AF-A0A3N7BK38-F1
#
_entry.id   AF-A0A3N7BK38-F1
#
_cell.length_a   1.000
_cell.length_b   1.000
_cell.length_c   1.000
_cell.angle_alpha   90.00
_cell.angle_beta   90.00
_cell.angle_gamma   90.00
#
_symmetry.space_group_name_H-M   'P 1'
#
loop_
_entity.id
_entity.type
_entity.pdbx_description
1 polymer ?
#
loop_
_entity_poly.entity_id
_entity_poly.type
_entity_poly.pdbx_seq_one_letter_code
_entity_poly.pdbx_strand_id
1 'polypeptide(L)' 'MERDNDDTVYCDIQMPVAQGRELLELVNALRESKAHPSLDRVFEHMQDELGTSIDIVDNPPTWGPWCK' A
#
# COMPACT_ATOMS: atom_id res chain seq x y z
N MET A 1 -15.56 23.00 0.43
CA MET A 1 -14.50 22.02 0.11
C MET A 1 -14.76 21.58 -1.32
N GLU A 2 -13.90 21.98 -2.25
CA GLU A 2 -13.96 21.50 -3.64
C GLU A 2 -13.95 19.98 -3.59
N ARG A 3 -15.02 19.38 -4.10
CA ARG A 3 -14.98 17.96 -4.47
C ARG A 3 -14.13 17.94 -5.72
N ASP A 4 -12.83 17.73 -5.55
CA ASP A 4 -12.01 17.23 -6.64
C ASP A 4 -12.74 16.01 -7.17
N ASN A 5 -13.33 16.17 -8.35
CA ASN A 5 -13.95 15.11 -9.11
C ASN A 5 -12.82 14.31 -9.77
N ASP A 6 -11.89 13.84 -8.95
CA ASP A 6 -10.86 12.90 -9.35
C ASP A 6 -11.58 11.56 -9.39
N ASP A 7 -11.69 10.98 -10.58
CA ASP A 7 -12.29 9.67 -10.84
C ASP A 7 -11.40 8.57 -10.23
N THR A 8 -11.18 8.65 -8.92
CA THR A 8 -10.24 7.85 -8.15
C THR A 8 -10.88 6.52 -7.80
N VAL A 9 -10.20 5.45 -8.16
CA VAL A 9 -10.60 4.08 -7.83
C VAL A 9 -10.05 3.73 -6.45
N TYR A 10 -10.94 3.35 -5.53
CA TYR A 10 -10.59 2.83 -4.20
C TYR A 10 -10.75 1.31 -4.16
N CYS A 11 -9.71 0.60 -3.74
CA CYS A 11 -9.70 -0.86 -3.63
C CYS A 11 -9.33 -1.28 -2.19
N ASP A 12 -10.18 -2.08 -1.55
CA ASP A 12 -9.82 -2.81 -0.33
C ASP A 12 -9.26 -4.18 -0.72
N ILE A 13 -7.98 -4.42 -0.41
CA ILE A 13 -7.29 -5.65 -0.79
C ILE A 13 -6.83 -6.36 0.48
N GLN A 14 -7.33 -7.58 0.68
CA GLN A 14 -6.95 -8.43 1.80
C GLN A 14 -6.12 -9.62 1.30
N MET A 15 -5.03 -9.92 2.01
CA MET A 15 -4.14 -11.05 1.70
C MET A 15 -3.36 -11.49 2.94
N PRO A 16 -2.82 -12.72 2.99
CA PRO A 16 -1.84 -13.14 3.98
C PRO A 16 -0.56 -12.29 3.93
N VAL A 17 0.10 -12.09 5.07
CA VAL A 17 1.34 -11.28 5.18
C VAL A 17 2.42 -11.72 4.19
N ALA A 18 2.59 -13.02 3.96
CA ALA A 18 3.56 -13.53 3.00
C ALA A 18 3.28 -13.04 1.57
N GLN A 19 2.01 -13.03 1.15
CA GLN A 19 1.61 -12.50 -0.16
C GLN A 19 1.74 -10.97 -0.20
N GLY A 20 1.48 -10.28 0.91
CA GLY A 20 1.72 -8.84 1.04
C GLY A 20 3.18 -8.47 0.80
N ARG A 21 4.11 -9.23 1.38
CA ARG A 21 5.55 -9.03 1.19
C ARG A 21 5.98 -9.28 -0.26
N GLU A 22 5.51 -10.37 -0.86
CA GLU A 22 5.77 -10.66 -2.28
C GLU A 22 5.21 -9.56 -3.20
N LEU A 23 4.00 -9.08 -2.94
CA LEU A 23 3.40 -7.99 -3.71
C LEU A 23 4.18 -6.67 -3.53
N LEU A 24 4.63 -6.35 -2.32
CA LEU A 24 5.44 -5.16 -2.06
C LEU A 24 6.77 -5.21 -2.83
N GLU A 25 7.45 -6.36 -2.84
CA GLU A 25 8.67 -6.57 -3.64
C GLU A 25 8.40 -6.36 -5.14
N LEU A 26 7.29 -6.89 -5.65
CA LEU A 26 6.89 -6.69 -7.05
C LEU A 26 6.61 -5.22 -7.37
N VAL A 27 5.88 -4.50 -6.51
CA VAL A 27 5.59 -3.08 -6.69
C VAL A 27 6.88 -2.25 -6.67
N ASN A 28 7.83 -2.57 -5.78
CA ASN A 28 9.14 -1.94 -5.75
C ASN A 28 9.86 -2.10 -7.09
N ALA A 29 9.94 -3.33 -7.61
CA ALA A 29 10.56 -3.60 -8.90
C ALA A 29 9.87 -2.86 -10.06
N LEU A 30 8.53 -2.79 -10.04
CA LEU A 30 7.75 -2.04 -11.04
C LEU A 30 8.06 -0.54 -10.99
N ARG A 31 8.12 0.07 -9.79
CA ARG A 31 8.44 1.50 -9.63
C ARG A 31 9.88 1.81 -10.02
N GLU A 32 10.83 0.95 -9.66
CA GLU A 32 12.25 1.08 -10.02
C GLU A 32 12.49 0.93 -11.52
N SER A 33 11.72 0.08 -12.20
CA SER A 33 11.84 -0.11 -13.65
C SER A 33 11.58 1.15 -14.47
N LYS A 34 10.82 2.12 -13.92
CA LYS A 34 10.34 3.33 -14.62
C LYS A 34 9.58 3.05 -15.92
N ALA A 35 9.14 1.81 -16.14
CA ALA A 35 8.42 1.41 -17.35
C ALA A 35 6.99 1.99 -17.43
N HIS A 36 6.43 2.41 -16.30
CA HIS A 36 5.05 2.90 -16.19
C HIS A 36 4.99 4.28 -15.48
N PRO A 37 5.43 5.36 -16.13
CA PRO A 37 5.52 6.68 -15.48
C PRO A 37 4.16 7.24 -15.04
N SER A 38 3.06 6.91 -15.75
CA SER A 38 1.70 7.29 -15.33
C SER A 38 1.23 6.61 -14.05
N LEU A 39 1.92 5.55 -13.61
CA LEU A 39 1.59 4.80 -12.40
C LEU A 39 2.60 5.06 -11.26
N ASP A 40 3.58 5.94 -11.42
CA ASP A 40 4.63 6.14 -10.40
C ASP A 40 4.04 6.51 -9.03
N ARG A 41 3.05 7.43 -9.02
CA ARG A 41 2.32 7.82 -7.80
C ARG A 41 1.43 6.70 -7.25
N VAL A 42 0.86 5.88 -8.13
CA VAL A 42 0.05 4.72 -7.71
C VAL A 42 0.96 3.69 -7.03
N PHE A 43 2.13 3.39 -7.60
CA PHE A 43 3.10 2.49 -7.00
C PHE A 43 3.64 3.03 -5.67
N GLU A 44 3.92 4.34 -5.58
CA GLU A 44 4.29 4.98 -4.32
C GLU A 44 3.23 4.75 -3.23
N HIS A 45 1.95 5.05 -3.52
CA HIS A 45 0.88 4.82 -2.57
C HIS A 45 0.75 3.33 -2.20
N MET A 46 0.88 2.41 -3.17
CA MET A 46 0.86 0.98 -2.88
C MET A 46 2.01 0.55 -1.96
N GLN A 47 3.21 1.11 -2.13
CA GLN A 47 4.36 0.83 -1.25
C GLN A 47 4.07 1.26 0.19
N ASP A 48 3.56 2.48 0.37
CA ASP A 48 3.27 3.05 1.68
C ASP A 48 2.15 2.27 2.39
N GLU A 49 1.04 2.00 1.69
CA GLU A 49 -0.13 1.32 2.25
C GLU A 49 0.17 -0.16 2.55
N LEU A 50 0.83 -0.89 1.63
CA LEU A 50 1.21 -2.28 1.87
C LEU A 50 2.26 -2.38 2.98
N GLY A 51 3.28 -1.53 2.96
CA GLY A 51 4.33 -1.50 3.97
C GLY A 51 3.76 -1.24 5.36
N THR A 52 2.89 -0.23 5.49
CA THR A 52 2.21 0.10 6.75
C THR A 52 1.31 -1.04 7.22
N SER A 53 0.52 -1.63 6.31
CA SER A 53 -0.38 -2.74 6.65
C SER A 53 0.36 -3.98 7.12
N ILE A 54 1.51 -4.28 6.52
CA ILE A 54 2.39 -5.39 6.95
C ILE A 54 2.99 -5.06 8.33
N ASP A 55 3.50 -3.84 8.53
CA ASP A 55 4.10 -3.43 9.80
C ASP A 55 3.09 -3.47 10.96
N ILE A 56 1.83 -3.11 10.73
CA ILE A 56 0.77 -3.23 11.74
C ILE A 56 0.54 -4.69 12.16
N VAL A 57 0.68 -5.65 11.24
CA VAL A 57 0.49 -7.08 11.57
C VAL A 57 1.73 -7.65 12.26
N ASP A 58 2.93 -7.31 11.78
CA ASP A 58 4.19 -7.81 12.32
C ASP A 58 4.57 -7.15 13.66
N ASN A 59 4.33 -5.84 13.76
CA ASN A 59 4.64 -4.97 14.89
C ASN A 59 3.39 -4.20 15.33
N PRO A 60 2.39 -4.88 15.91
CA PRO A 60 1.13 -4.24 16.26
C PRO A 60 1.35 -3.03 17.17
N PRO A 61 0.80 -1.86 16.82
CA PRO A 61 1.00 -0.66 17.60
C PRO A 61 0.43 -0.84 19.00
N THR A 62 1.11 -0.27 19.99
CA THR A 62 0.67 -0.30 21.40
C THR A 62 -0.46 0.69 21.69
N TRP A 63 -1.08 1.26 20.66
CA TRP A 63 -2.16 2.24 20.74
C TRP A 63 -3.28 1.87 19.76
N GLY A 64 -4.51 2.29 20.06
CA GLY A 64 -5.69 1.99 19.22
C GLY A 64 -6.36 0.63 19.53
N PRO A 65 -7.14 0.06 18.58
CA PRO A 65 -7.86 -1.21 18.78
C PRO A 65 -6.97 -2.42 19.05
N TRP A 66 -5.66 -2.27 18.87
CA TRP A 66 -4.65 -3.31 18.93
C TRP A 66 -3.99 -3.42 20.32
N CYS A 67 -4.32 -2.53 21.25
CA CYS A 67 -3.96 -2.67 22.67
C CYS A 67 -4.73 -3.85 23.30
N LYS A 68 -4.01 -4.88 23.77
CA LYS A 68 -4.52 -5.82 24.78
C LYS A 68 -3.91 -5.51 26.15
#